data_AF-A0A2N1DAM8-F1
#
_entry.id   AF-A0A2N1DAM8-F1
#
_cell.length_a   1.000
_cell.length_b   1.000
_cell.length_c   1.000
_cell.angle_alpha   90.00
_cell.angle_beta   90.00
_cell.angle_gamma   90.00
#
_symmetry.space_group_name_H-M   'P 1'
#
loop_
_entity.id
_entity.type
_entity.pdbx_description
1 polymer ?
#
loop_
_entity_poly.entity_id
_entity_poly.type
_entity_poly.pdbx_seq_one_letter_code
_entity_poly.pdbx_strand_id
1 'polypeptide(L)'
;MATVKIKYVSLRGCNIHPEAKTAYAFTTALAFQLKSDWGKILTLSEVSPPWVIFAQDNKNYSVFNHWKPLLPRRRNQDTLLKVMVWQSAETDIEELAWRYVADLLDSSIHRESVLYRLAHFIDIAPEHTQSKFRQITKSNSLETLCRFYSDESRSPVRMNVEDYRNKRDEE
;
A
#
# COMPACT_ATOMS: atom_id res chain seq x y z
N MET A 1 -19.51 -18.70 -2.92
CA MET A 1 -18.67 -18.94 -1.73
C MET A 1 -17.22 -18.89 -2.15
N ALA A 2 -16.47 -17.88 -1.71
CA ALA A 2 -15.04 -17.80 -2.00
C ALA A 2 -14.31 -18.90 -1.23
N THR A 3 -13.54 -19.73 -1.93
CA THR A 3 -12.74 -20.77 -1.28
C THR A 3 -11.38 -20.16 -0.92
N VAL A 4 -11.04 -20.15 0.36
CA VAL A 4 -9.72 -19.71 0.84
C VAL A 4 -8.86 -20.96 1.06
N LYS A 5 -7.73 -21.06 0.35
CA LYS A 5 -6.76 -22.15 0.55
C LYS A 5 -5.41 -21.57 0.94
N ILE A 6 -4.82 -22.08 2.03
CA ILE A 6 -3.45 -21.73 2.42
C ILE A 6 -2.48 -22.60 1.62
N LYS A 7 -1.49 -21.98 0.98
CA LYS A 7 -0.43 -22.66 0.22
C LYS A 7 0.94 -22.06 0.52
N TYR A 8 1.99 -22.85 0.29
CA TYR A 8 3.34 -22.33 0.15
C TYR A 8 3.65 -22.16 -1.34
N VAL A 9 4.02 -20.96 -1.74
CA VAL A 9 4.32 -20.62 -3.14
C VAL A 9 5.72 -20.04 -3.26
N SER A 10 6.37 -20.31 -4.39
CA SER A 10 7.66 -19.69 -4.69
C SER A 10 7.48 -18.21 -4.99
N LEU A 11 8.37 -17.37 -4.42
CA LEU A 11 8.44 -15.95 -4.75
C LEU A 11 8.61 -15.69 -6.26
N ARG A 12 9.19 -16.64 -7.02
CA ARG A 12 9.36 -16.51 -8.48
C ARG A 12 8.03 -16.45 -9.23
N GLY A 13 7.02 -17.16 -8.73
CA GLY A 13 5.68 -17.20 -9.32
C GLY A 13 4.81 -16.02 -8.95
N CYS A 14 5.25 -15.15 -8.04
CA CYS A 14 4.47 -14.04 -7.54
C CYS A 14 4.71 -12.76 -8.36
N ASN A 15 3.65 -12.24 -8.96
CA ASN A 15 3.63 -10.99 -9.70
C ASN A 15 2.64 -10.01 -9.06
N ILE A 16 2.95 -8.72 -9.14
CA ILE A 16 2.04 -7.66 -8.67
C ILE A 16 0.83 -7.62 -9.59
N HIS A 17 -0.37 -7.70 -9.02
CA HIS A 17 -1.62 -7.59 -9.78
C HIS A 17 -1.68 -6.23 -10.51
N PRO A 18 -2.11 -6.15 -11.78
CA PRO A 18 -2.09 -4.91 -12.57
C PRO A 18 -2.73 -3.70 -11.87
N GLU A 19 -3.92 -3.87 -11.29
CA GLU A 19 -4.66 -2.83 -10.55
C GLU A 19 -3.96 -2.37 -9.27
N ALA A 20 -3.03 -3.18 -8.77
CA ALA A 20 -2.37 -2.99 -7.50
C ALA A 20 -0.97 -2.34 -7.67
N LYS A 21 -0.53 -2.14 -8.92
CA LYS A 21 0.80 -1.61 -9.26
C LYS A 21 1.06 -0.21 -8.72
N THR A 22 0.08 0.68 -8.74
CA THR A 22 0.25 2.07 -8.27
C THR A 22 0.50 2.12 -6.76
N ALA A 23 -0.31 1.40 -5.98
CA ALA A 23 -0.13 1.27 -4.53
C ALA A 23 1.21 0.61 -4.17
N TYR A 24 1.61 -0.42 -4.91
CA TYR A 24 2.92 -1.06 -4.76
C TYR A 24 4.07 -0.09 -5.05
N ALA A 25 4.00 0.67 -6.15
CA ALA A 25 5.02 1.66 -6.52
C ALA A 25 5.20 2.72 -5.43
N PHE A 26 4.09 3.27 -4.90
CA PHE A 26 4.12 4.19 -3.76
C PHE A 26 4.85 3.57 -2.56
N THR A 27 4.47 2.35 -2.18
CA THR A 27 5.07 1.64 -1.04
C THR A 27 6.57 1.44 -1.24
N THR A 28 7.01 1.09 -2.45
CA THR A 28 8.45 0.90 -2.75
C THR A 28 9.23 2.21 -2.71
N ALA A 29 8.67 3.30 -3.23
CA ALA A 29 9.29 4.63 -3.19
C ALA A 29 9.42 5.13 -1.75
N LEU A 30 8.36 4.97 -0.96
CA LEU A 30 8.35 5.29 0.47
C LEU A 30 9.38 4.46 1.24
N ALA A 31 9.42 3.14 1.02
CA ALA A 31 10.39 2.25 1.65
C ALA A 31 11.84 2.63 1.32
N PHE A 32 12.10 3.09 0.08
CA PHE A 32 13.42 3.54 -0.34
C PHE A 32 13.80 4.87 0.30
N GLN A 33 12.86 5.79 0.48
CA GLN A 33 13.11 7.09 1.10
C GLN A 33 13.35 6.95 2.61
N LEU A 34 12.65 6.03 3.27
CA LEU A 34 12.79 5.75 4.71
C LEU A 34 13.96 4.79 5.00
N LYS A 35 15.10 4.95 4.30
CA LYS A 35 16.26 4.02 4.16
C LYS A 35 16.67 3.20 5.40
N SER A 36 16.38 3.63 6.63
CA SER A 36 16.73 3.01 7.91
C SER A 36 15.56 2.42 8.73
N ASP A 37 14.34 2.90 8.56
CA ASP A 37 13.25 2.66 9.55
C ASP A 37 12.08 1.83 9.02
N TRP A 38 12.12 1.45 7.74
CA TRP A 38 11.14 0.51 7.17
C TRP A 38 11.13 -0.84 7.90
N GLY A 39 12.28 -1.27 8.43
CA GLY A 39 12.38 -2.45 9.28
C GLY A 39 11.59 -2.31 10.59
N LYS A 40 11.52 -1.09 11.15
CA LYS A 40 10.80 -0.78 12.40
C LYS A 40 9.30 -0.57 12.19
N ILE A 41 8.91 0.06 11.08
CA ILE A 41 7.51 0.21 10.66
C ILE A 41 6.87 -1.18 10.46
N LEU A 42 7.63 -2.13 9.91
CA LEU A 42 7.13 -3.47 9.61
C LEU A 42 7.24 -4.48 10.76
N THR A 43 7.88 -4.14 11.88
CA THR A 43 7.87 -4.98 13.11
C THR A 43 6.59 -4.82 13.92
N LEU A 44 5.83 -3.74 13.73
CA LEU A 44 4.60 -3.48 14.49
C LEU A 44 3.33 -4.09 13.86
N SER A 45 3.40 -4.48 12.58
CA SER A 45 2.39 -5.29 11.90
C SER A 45 2.59 -6.79 12.24
N GLU A 46 2.54 -7.15 13.52
CA GLU A 46 2.65 -8.54 14.00
C GLU A 46 1.34 -9.35 13.86
N VAL A 47 0.35 -8.83 13.15
CA VAL A 47 -0.70 -9.67 12.56
C VAL A 47 -0.25 -9.95 11.14
N SER A 48 0.45 -11.06 10.95
CA SER A 48 0.80 -11.60 9.63
C SER A 48 -0.18 -12.74 9.30
N PRO A 49 -1.45 -12.46 8.93
CA PRO A 49 -2.27 -13.47 8.31
C PRO A 49 -1.89 -13.53 6.81
N PRO A 50 -2.09 -14.69 6.17
CA PRO A 50 -1.44 -15.01 4.90
C PRO A 50 -1.72 -14.02 3.77
N TRP A 51 -0.77 -13.87 2.85
CA TRP A 51 -0.89 -12.92 1.73
C TRP A 51 -2.05 -13.31 0.83
N VAL A 52 -2.84 -12.33 0.40
CA VAL A 52 -4.01 -12.63 -0.41
C VAL A 52 -3.59 -12.56 -1.87
N ILE A 53 -3.72 -13.70 -2.54
CA ILE A 53 -3.23 -13.91 -3.89
C ILE A 53 -4.32 -14.52 -4.75
N PHE A 54 -4.52 -14.01 -5.95
CA PHE A 54 -5.27 -14.72 -6.98
C PHE A 54 -4.35 -15.72 -7.69
N ALA A 55 -4.73 -17.00 -7.73
CA ALA A 55 -4.05 -17.96 -8.59
C ALA A 55 -4.41 -17.64 -10.05
N GLN A 56 -3.41 -17.28 -10.85
CA GLN A 56 -3.59 -17.14 -12.30
C GLN A 56 -3.48 -18.51 -12.97
N ASP A 57 -2.57 -19.35 -12.48
CA ASP A 57 -2.44 -20.76 -12.83
C ASP A 57 -1.76 -21.54 -11.68
N ASN A 58 -1.32 -22.79 -11.92
CA ASN A 58 -0.70 -23.63 -10.89
C ASN A 58 0.66 -23.12 -10.38
N LYS A 59 1.30 -22.17 -11.06
CA LYS A 59 2.66 -21.67 -10.74
C LYS A 59 2.72 -20.14 -10.64
N ASN A 60 1.75 -19.41 -11.18
CA ASN A 60 1.69 -17.97 -11.24
C ASN A 60 0.57 -17.40 -10.36
N TYR A 61 0.93 -16.34 -9.66
CA TYR A 61 0.20 -15.80 -8.52
C TYR A 61 0.18 -14.28 -8.61
N SER A 62 -1.00 -13.70 -8.58
CA SER A 62 -1.19 -12.24 -8.56
C SER A 62 -1.36 -11.74 -7.13
N VAL A 63 -0.42 -10.92 -6.69
CA VAL A 63 -0.33 -10.35 -5.35
C VAL A 63 -0.84 -8.92 -5.37
N PHE A 64 -1.71 -8.56 -4.42
CA PHE A 64 -2.25 -7.20 -4.28
C PHE A 64 -2.07 -6.57 -2.89
N ASN A 65 -1.48 -7.31 -1.94
CA ASN A 65 -1.14 -6.83 -0.60
C ASN A 65 0.08 -7.57 -0.04
N HIS A 66 0.57 -7.16 1.14
CA HIS A 66 1.69 -7.82 1.84
C HIS A 66 2.97 -8.02 1.00
N TRP A 67 3.25 -7.08 0.09
CA TRP A 67 4.35 -7.13 -0.88
C TRP A 67 5.76 -7.00 -0.30
N LYS A 68 5.94 -7.01 1.03
CA LYS A 68 7.23 -6.83 1.71
C LYS A 68 8.34 -7.72 1.12
N PRO A 69 8.11 -9.01 0.80
CA PRO A 69 9.18 -9.84 0.24
C PRO A 69 9.33 -9.72 -1.28
N LEU A 70 8.36 -9.09 -1.96
CA LEU A 70 8.46 -8.71 -3.38
C LEU A 70 9.27 -7.43 -3.57
N LEU A 71 9.66 -6.74 -2.49
CA LEU A 71 10.52 -5.56 -2.59
C LEU A 71 11.90 -5.93 -3.18
N PRO A 72 12.49 -5.10 -4.05
CA PRO A 72 13.72 -5.42 -4.77
C PRO A 72 14.88 -5.88 -3.87
N ARG A 73 15.01 -5.29 -2.67
CA ARG A 73 16.08 -5.62 -1.70
C ARG A 73 15.92 -6.99 -1.02
N ARG A 74 14.74 -7.62 -1.11
CA ARG A 74 14.41 -8.87 -0.39
C ARG A 74 14.03 -10.01 -1.33
N ARG A 75 14.14 -9.82 -2.65
CA ARG A 75 13.74 -10.80 -3.65
C ARG A 75 14.78 -11.92 -3.76
N ASN A 76 14.84 -12.78 -2.73
CA ASN A 76 15.66 -13.98 -2.77
C ASN A 76 14.86 -15.10 -3.44
N GLN A 77 15.31 -15.54 -4.60
CA GLN A 77 14.48 -16.29 -5.56
C GLN A 77 14.06 -17.69 -5.08
N ASP A 78 14.64 -18.20 -4.00
CA ASP A 78 14.35 -19.54 -3.46
C ASP A 78 13.44 -19.50 -2.22
N THR A 79 12.88 -18.33 -1.89
CA THR A 79 12.00 -18.16 -0.73
C THR A 79 10.60 -18.71 -1.02
N LEU A 80 10.12 -19.60 -0.15
CA LEU A 80 8.73 -20.05 -0.11
C LEU A 80 7.90 -19.18 0.83
N LEU A 81 6.66 -18.91 0.42
CA LEU A 81 5.81 -17.90 1.04
C LEU A 81 4.47 -18.51 1.35
N LYS A 82 4.03 -18.35 2.60
CA LYS A 82 2.72 -18.81 3.04
C LYS A 82 1.66 -17.80 2.61
N VAL A 83 0.77 -18.21 1.72
CA VAL A 83 -0.20 -17.34 1.05
C VAL A 83 -1.61 -17.91 1.19
N MET A 84 -2.61 -17.05 1.28
CA MET A 84 -4.02 -17.36 1.13
C MET A 84 -4.39 -17.14 -0.33
N VAL A 85 -4.64 -18.24 -1.03
CA VAL A 85 -5.15 -18.19 -2.39
C VAL A 85 -6.65 -17.91 -2.33
N TRP A 86 -7.05 -16.76 -2.83
CA TRP A 86 -8.44 -16.35 -2.93
C TRP A 86 -8.95 -16.65 -4.33
N GLN A 87 -10.02 -17.43 -4.43
CA GLN A 87 -10.72 -17.73 -5.68
C GLN A 87 -12.08 -17.02 -5.69
N SER A 88 -12.09 -15.69 -5.82
CA SER A 88 -13.33 -14.91 -6.00
C SER A 88 -13.11 -13.83 -7.06
N ALA A 89 -14.09 -13.62 -7.94
CA ALA A 89 -13.98 -12.71 -9.09
C ALA A 89 -14.48 -11.28 -8.82
N GLU A 90 -15.04 -11.00 -7.65
CA GLU A 90 -15.86 -9.79 -7.39
C GLU A 90 -15.28 -8.89 -6.29
N THR A 91 -13.97 -8.63 -6.32
CA THR A 91 -13.35 -7.75 -5.33
C THR A 91 -12.59 -6.63 -6.03
N ASP A 92 -12.81 -5.38 -5.62
CA ASP A 92 -12.02 -4.23 -6.09
C ASP A 92 -10.59 -4.34 -5.53
N ILE A 93 -9.67 -4.80 -6.38
CA ILE A 93 -8.29 -5.11 -6.00
C ILE A 93 -7.51 -3.82 -5.74
N GLU A 94 -7.79 -2.76 -6.49
CA GLU A 94 -7.17 -1.46 -6.32
C GLU A 94 -7.53 -0.87 -4.94
N GLU A 95 -8.81 -0.91 -4.54
CA GLU A 95 -9.23 -0.44 -3.21
C GLU A 95 -8.52 -1.21 -2.09
N LEU A 96 -8.48 -2.54 -2.17
CA LEU A 96 -7.80 -3.36 -1.17
C LEU A 96 -6.29 -3.09 -1.09
N ALA A 97 -5.65 -2.86 -2.23
CA ALA A 97 -4.23 -2.52 -2.28
C ALA A 97 -3.94 -1.18 -1.58
N TRP A 98 -4.81 -0.19 -1.77
CA TRP A 98 -4.68 1.11 -1.10
C TRP A 98 -5.01 1.07 0.39
N ARG A 99 -6.02 0.29 0.80
CA ARG A 99 -6.27 0.04 2.23
C ARG A 99 -5.08 -0.62 2.91
N TYR A 100 -4.42 -1.57 2.25
CA TYR A 100 -3.21 -2.17 2.80
C TYR A 100 -2.07 -1.15 2.98
N VAL A 101 -1.92 -0.20 2.05
CA VAL A 101 -0.98 0.92 2.22
C VAL A 101 -1.37 1.76 3.44
N ALA A 102 -2.64 2.11 3.60
CA ALA A 102 -3.14 2.85 4.74
C ALA A 102 -2.80 2.18 6.08
N ASP A 103 -3.10 0.89 6.20
CA ASP A 103 -2.83 0.10 7.41
C ASP A 103 -1.34 0.05 7.74
N LEU A 104 -0.47 -0.03 6.72
CA LEU A 104 0.99 0.03 6.90
C LEU A 104 1.46 1.38 7.47
N LEU A 105 0.77 2.47 7.13
CA LEU A 105 1.15 3.82 7.52
C LEU A 105 0.73 4.16 8.95
N ASP A 106 -0.43 3.67 9.40
CA ASP A 106 -0.95 3.93 10.75
C ASP A 106 -0.03 3.39 11.86
N SER A 107 0.62 2.24 11.63
CA SER A 107 1.54 1.63 12.59
C SER A 107 2.96 2.24 12.63
N SER A 108 3.19 3.40 12.02
CA SER A 108 4.54 3.97 11.85
C SER A 108 4.98 4.89 13.00
N ILE A 109 6.20 4.67 13.51
CA ILE A 109 6.88 5.57 14.47
C ILE A 109 7.25 6.94 13.88
N HIS A 110 7.14 7.12 12.56
CA HIS A 110 7.42 8.36 11.83
C HIS A 110 6.16 8.96 11.21
N ARG A 111 5.05 8.91 11.96
CA ARG A 111 3.70 9.32 11.57
C ARG A 111 3.65 10.65 10.79
N GLU A 112 4.33 11.71 11.26
CA GLU A 112 4.35 13.02 10.59
C GLU A 112 5.02 12.97 9.20
N SER A 113 6.23 12.40 9.11
CA SER A 113 6.95 12.23 7.83
C SER A 113 6.17 11.38 6.83
N VAL A 114 5.41 10.40 7.34
CA VAL A 114 4.50 9.58 6.54
C VAL A 114 3.32 10.39 6.00
N LEU A 115 2.65 11.16 6.84
CA LEU A 115 1.52 12.02 6.44
C LEU A 115 1.94 13.05 5.39
N TYR A 116 3.12 13.66 5.57
CA TYR A 116 3.69 14.57 4.58
C TYR A 116 3.91 13.90 3.21
N ARG A 117 4.54 12.72 3.19
CA ARG A 117 4.81 11.99 1.93
C ARG A 117 3.54 11.46 1.28
N LEU A 118 2.55 11.07 2.07
CA LEU A 118 1.23 10.68 1.59
C LEU A 118 0.54 11.86 0.89
N ALA A 119 0.57 13.04 1.50
CA ALA A 119 0.05 14.28 0.91
C ALA A 119 0.76 14.61 -0.42
N HIS A 120 2.09 14.57 -0.44
CA HIS A 120 2.85 14.80 -1.66
C HIS A 120 2.49 13.82 -2.78
N PHE A 121 2.41 12.52 -2.48
CA PHE A 121 2.13 11.51 -3.49
C PHE A 121 0.72 11.64 -4.07
N ILE A 122 -0.29 11.87 -3.24
CA ILE A 122 -1.67 12.05 -3.72
C ILE A 122 -1.76 13.27 -4.64
N ASP A 123 -1.04 14.35 -4.31
CA ASP A 123 -0.99 15.59 -5.11
C ASP A 123 -0.38 15.36 -6.50
N ILE A 124 0.69 14.55 -6.59
CA ILE A 124 1.37 14.24 -7.86
C ILE A 124 0.82 12.99 -8.56
N ALA A 125 -0.13 12.28 -7.95
CA ALA A 125 -0.70 11.07 -8.53
C ALA A 125 -1.42 11.42 -9.85
N PRO A 126 -1.43 10.52 -10.85
CA PRO A 126 -2.16 10.74 -12.09
C PRO A 126 -3.65 11.07 -11.86
N GLU A 127 -4.23 11.89 -12.74
CA GLU A 127 -5.60 12.40 -12.60
C GLU A 127 -6.66 11.28 -12.45
N HIS A 128 -6.47 10.16 -13.14
CA HIS A 128 -7.38 9.01 -13.01
C HIS A 128 -7.35 8.39 -11.61
N THR A 129 -6.18 8.35 -10.96
CA THR A 129 -6.02 7.86 -9.58
C THR A 129 -6.66 8.85 -8.60
N GLN A 130 -6.39 10.15 -8.77
CA GLN A 130 -7.03 11.19 -7.96
C GLN A 130 -8.56 11.16 -8.11
N SER A 131 -9.08 10.95 -9.32
CA SER A 131 -10.52 10.90 -9.60
C SER A 131 -11.20 9.74 -8.88
N LYS A 132 -10.57 8.56 -8.83
CA LYS A 132 -11.09 7.43 -8.04
C LYS A 132 -11.08 7.73 -6.55
N PHE A 133 -10.02 8.34 -6.03
CA PHE A 133 -9.93 8.77 -4.63
C PHE A 133 -11.06 9.73 -4.24
N ARG A 134 -11.37 10.67 -5.15
CA ARG A 134 -12.46 11.64 -4.98
C ARG A 134 -13.83 10.96 -4.96
N GLN A 135 -14.03 9.91 -5.76
CA GLN A 135 -15.28 9.15 -5.76
C GLN A 135 -15.51 8.42 -4.44
N ILE A 136 -14.46 7.80 -3.89
CA ILE A 136 -14.54 7.03 -2.64
C ILE A 136 -14.81 7.96 -1.44
N THR A 137 -14.09 9.07 -1.38
CA THR A 137 -14.17 10.02 -0.25
C THR A 137 -15.26 11.07 -0.39
N LYS A 138 -15.89 11.15 -1.57
CA LYS A 138 -16.83 12.22 -1.94
C LYS A 138 -16.25 13.63 -1.69
N SER A 139 -14.94 13.78 -1.84
CA SER A 139 -14.20 15.00 -1.49
C SER A 139 -13.01 15.20 -2.41
N ASN A 140 -12.77 16.45 -2.80
CA ASN A 140 -11.64 16.84 -3.63
C ASN A 140 -10.45 17.38 -2.82
N SER A 141 -10.56 17.39 -1.49
CA SER A 141 -9.49 17.93 -0.65
C SER A 141 -8.44 16.87 -0.36
N LEU A 142 -7.17 17.25 -0.56
CA LEU A 142 -6.00 16.45 -0.20
C LEU A 142 -6.08 15.96 1.25
N GLU A 143 -6.55 16.82 2.17
CA GLU A 143 -6.77 16.47 3.57
C GLU A 143 -7.77 15.32 3.75
N THR A 144 -8.88 15.30 3.02
CA THR A 144 -9.87 14.22 3.14
C THR A 144 -9.33 12.92 2.57
N LEU A 145 -8.54 12.99 1.49
CA LEU A 145 -7.86 11.83 0.92
C LEU A 145 -6.84 11.25 1.88
N CYS A 146 -5.96 12.09 2.45
CA CYS A 146 -5.01 11.66 3.48
C CYS A 146 -5.72 11.02 4.66
N ARG A 147 -6.78 11.65 5.21
CA ARG A 147 -7.56 11.09 6.32
C ARG A 147 -8.20 9.75 5.98
N PHE A 148 -8.75 9.61 4.77
CA PHE A 148 -9.33 8.35 4.32
C PHE A 148 -8.28 7.22 4.29
N TYR A 149 -7.05 7.53 3.91
CA TYR A 149 -5.95 6.57 3.83
C TYR A 149 -5.10 6.45 5.08
N SER A 150 -5.37 7.15 6.16
CA SER A 150 -4.56 7.03 7.37
C SER A 150 -5.40 6.91 8.65
N ASP A 151 -6.73 6.92 8.52
CA ASP A 151 -7.72 7.02 9.61
C ASP A 151 -7.36 8.08 10.67
N GLU A 152 -6.65 9.12 10.22
CA GLU A 152 -6.05 10.12 11.09
C GLU A 152 -7.05 11.20 11.47
N SER A 153 -6.87 11.72 12.68
CA SER A 153 -7.60 12.88 13.14
C SER A 153 -7.36 14.10 12.23
N ARG A 154 -8.30 15.03 12.17
CA ARG A 154 -8.22 16.11 11.17
C ARG A 154 -7.00 17.02 11.36
N SER A 155 -6.61 17.31 12.60
CA SER A 155 -5.57 18.31 12.89
C SER A 155 -4.17 17.91 12.42
N PRO A 156 -3.64 16.71 12.70
CA PRO A 156 -2.33 16.29 12.22
C PRO A 156 -2.24 16.25 10.69
N VAL A 157 -3.29 15.77 10.01
CA VAL A 157 -3.34 15.77 8.55
C VAL A 157 -3.26 17.20 8.02
N ARG A 158 -4.08 18.09 8.55
CA ARG A 158 -4.13 19.48 8.09
C ARG A 158 -2.77 20.16 8.24
N MET A 159 -2.11 20.01 9.40
CA MET A 159 -0.78 20.59 9.63
C MET A 159 0.25 20.07 8.63
N ASN A 160 0.28 18.77 8.34
CA ASN A 160 1.24 18.19 7.40
C ASN A 160 0.93 18.56 5.94
N VAL A 161 -0.35 18.71 5.59
CA VAL A 161 -0.76 19.20 4.26
C VAL A 161 -0.39 20.67 4.09
N GLU A 162 -0.53 21.49 5.12
CA GLU A 162 -0.10 22.90 5.12
C GLU A 162 1.43 23.00 5.00
N ASP A 163 2.20 22.23 5.78
CA ASP A 163 3.67 22.16 5.67
C ASP A 163 4.12 21.72 4.27
N TYR A 164 3.45 20.72 3.69
CA TYR A 164 3.71 20.28 2.31
C TYR A 164 3.48 21.39 1.29
N ARG A 165 2.36 22.12 1.38
CA ARG A 165 2.05 23.22 0.47
C ARG A 165 3.09 24.33 0.58
N ASN A 166 3.44 24.72 1.80
CA ASN A 166 4.43 25.79 2.03
C ASN A 166 5.78 25.45 1.40
N LYS A 167 6.28 24.23 1.58
CA LYS A 167 7.55 23.78 0.98
C LYS A 167 7.49 23.68 -0.53
N ARG A 168 6.35 23.28 -1.10
CA ARG A 168 6.17 23.20 -2.55
C ARG A 168 6.22 24.58 -3.20
N ASP A 169 5.69 25.59 -2.54
CA ASP A 169 5.64 26.97 -3.06
C ASP A 169 7.00 27.71 -2.92
N GLU A 170 7.96 27.12 -2.19
CA GLU A 170 9.34 27.60 -2.06
C GLU A 170 10.31 27.04 -3.14
N GLU A 171 9.89 26.03 -3.91
CA GLU A 171 10.66 25.35 -4.98
C GLU A 171 10.31 25.88 -6.38
#